data_AF-I2FV65-F1
#
_entry.id   AF-I2FV65-F1
#
_cell.length_a   1.000
_cell.length_b   1.000
_cell.length_c   1.000
_cell.angle_alpha   90.00
_cell.angle_beta   90.00
_cell.angle_gamma   90.00
#
_symmetry.space_group_name_H-M   'P 1'
#
loop_
_entity.id
_entity.type
_entity.pdbx_description
1 polymer ?
#
loop_
_entity_poly.entity_id
_entity_poly.type
_entity_poly.pdbx_seq_one_letter_code
_entity_poly.pdbx_strand_id
1 'polypeptide(L)'
;MHSTRRALSLLIWATLALLLSVLPSSVDARKKMLIYTYTQGFRHYSIPTATKVVQQLAKDAYPPIDTVHSEDPSDFERKDWLSQFDMLMFISVSGKALSDNGAEALRKYIEAGGGYLGVHEACDALYQHHWYGRLVGAYFNYHPQITHATLNVINHTHPSTAHLNETWHVFDEMYNYNSNPSKWGKQYLITADEDSYKDPVETKAERASEQGSPHPIAWWKEGNQLTYNPHLKVGGATDPTKAEIRAGTAGRGGAGRSFYTALGHTNAMWNDDAFQQHIMGAVEWLMGSPVLKSSSATPPENAVGSDYDPSAPTPSARRRPSSTDIAFSSHSTLVSGTPVPFSKSAISKSGASSLSLTLTLSSLAVLAATLSASLALLLSA
;
A
#
# COMPACT_ATOMS: atom_id res chain seq x y z
N MET A 1 34.10 -7.25 -64.78
CA MET A 1 33.24 -8.15 -63.96
C MET A 1 33.74 -8.37 -62.51
N HIS A 2 34.99 -8.06 -62.15
CA HIS A 2 35.48 -8.25 -60.77
C HIS A 2 35.19 -7.07 -59.81
N SER A 3 35.13 -5.82 -60.29
CA SER A 3 34.84 -4.67 -59.41
C SER A 3 33.38 -4.61 -58.96
N THR A 4 32.45 -5.02 -59.82
CA THR A 4 31.01 -5.06 -59.53
C THR A 4 30.65 -6.11 -58.48
N ARG A 5 31.36 -7.25 -58.44
CA ARG A 5 31.15 -8.27 -57.40
C ARG A 5 31.61 -7.80 -56.02
N ARG A 6 32.73 -7.05 -55.94
CA ARG A 6 33.23 -6.49 -54.66
C ARG A 6 32.32 -5.40 -54.11
N ALA A 7 31.80 -4.53 -54.97
CA ALA A 7 30.85 -3.50 -54.57
C ALA A 7 29.53 -4.09 -54.06
N LEU A 8 29.03 -5.16 -54.68
CA LEU A 8 27.80 -5.84 -54.26
C LEU A 8 27.98 -6.56 -52.91
N SER A 9 29.12 -7.21 -52.69
CA SER A 9 29.42 -7.83 -51.38
C SER A 9 29.56 -6.78 -50.27
N LEU A 10 30.20 -5.64 -50.53
CA LEU A 10 30.30 -4.56 -49.53
C LEU A 10 28.93 -3.95 -49.19
N LEU A 11 28.03 -3.84 -50.16
CA LEU A 11 26.66 -3.40 -49.92
C LEU A 11 25.88 -4.41 -49.07
N ILE A 12 26.03 -5.71 -49.33
CA ILE A 12 25.37 -6.78 -48.56
C ILE A 12 25.86 -6.82 -47.11
N TRP A 13 27.17 -6.68 -46.88
CA TRP A 13 27.71 -6.62 -45.51
C TRP A 13 27.31 -5.33 -44.78
N ALA A 14 27.22 -4.20 -45.49
CA ALA A 14 26.74 -2.94 -44.93
C ALA A 14 25.24 -2.98 -44.58
N THR A 15 24.40 -3.59 -45.42
CA THR A 15 22.97 -3.78 -45.11
C THR A 15 22.75 -4.81 -44.02
N LEU A 16 23.54 -5.88 -43.95
CA LEU A 16 23.46 -6.86 -42.86
C LEU A 16 23.90 -6.26 -41.51
N ALA A 17 24.96 -5.44 -41.51
CA ALA A 17 25.39 -4.71 -40.31
C ALA A 17 24.35 -3.67 -39.86
N LEU A 18 23.70 -2.98 -40.81
CA LEU A 18 22.62 -2.04 -40.52
C LEU A 18 21.37 -2.75 -39.98
N LEU A 19 21.02 -3.93 -40.52
CA LEU A 19 19.91 -4.77 -40.05
C LEU A 19 20.18 -5.37 -38.65
N LEU A 20 21.42 -5.69 -38.30
CA LEU A 20 21.77 -6.13 -36.94
C LEU A 20 21.79 -4.99 -35.90
N SER A 21 21.94 -3.73 -36.34
CA SER A 21 21.94 -2.57 -35.45
C SER A 21 20.54 -2.04 -35.06
N VAL A 22 19.47 -2.63 -35.62
CA VAL A 22 18.06 -2.31 -35.31
C VAL A 22 17.37 -3.49 -34.60
N LEU A 23 18.10 -4.22 -33.75
CA LEU A 23 17.41 -5.00 -32.74
C LEU A 23 16.81 -4.00 -31.75
N PRO A 24 15.49 -4.00 -31.52
CA PRO A 24 14.92 -3.18 -30.47
C PRO A 24 15.64 -3.55 -29.18
N SER A 25 16.26 -2.56 -28.52
CA SER A 25 16.69 -2.70 -27.14
C SER A 25 15.47 -3.19 -26.39
N SER A 26 15.51 -4.41 -25.86
CA SER A 26 14.45 -4.93 -25.01
C SER A 26 14.27 -3.92 -23.89
N VAL A 27 13.15 -3.19 -23.89
CA VAL A 27 12.75 -2.42 -22.72
C VAL A 27 12.67 -3.44 -21.60
N ASP A 28 13.52 -3.28 -20.59
CA ASP A 28 13.64 -4.22 -19.48
C ASP A 28 12.26 -4.27 -18.80
N ALA A 29 11.51 -5.35 -18.99
CA ALA A 29 10.11 -5.48 -18.58
C ALA A 29 9.99 -5.74 -17.06
N ARG A 30 10.91 -5.14 -16.29
CA ARG A 30 11.02 -5.34 -14.85
C ARG A 30 9.74 -4.91 -14.18
N LYS A 31 9.33 -5.72 -13.21
CA LYS A 31 8.19 -5.39 -12.37
C LYS A 31 8.46 -4.11 -11.62
N LYS A 32 7.41 -3.32 -11.42
CA LYS A 32 7.49 -1.98 -10.84
C LYS A 32 6.60 -1.83 -9.62
N MET A 33 7.14 -1.29 -8.54
CA MET A 33 6.46 -1.05 -7.28
C MET A 33 6.39 0.45 -6.96
N LEU A 34 5.21 0.93 -6.56
CA LEU A 34 5.09 2.21 -5.88
C LEU A 34 5.22 1.97 -4.37
N ILE A 35 6.11 2.71 -3.72
CA ILE A 35 6.18 2.84 -2.26
C ILE A 35 5.54 4.18 -1.93
N TYR A 36 4.39 4.16 -1.25
CA TYR A 36 3.66 5.36 -0.83
C TYR A 36 3.69 5.49 0.68
N THR A 37 4.13 6.65 1.19
CA THR A 37 4.34 6.86 2.64
C THR A 37 3.79 8.19 3.14
N TYR A 38 2.77 8.73 2.47
CA TYR A 38 2.10 9.94 2.94
C TYR A 38 1.44 9.75 4.29
N THR A 39 1.64 10.71 5.20
CA THR A 39 0.98 10.74 6.50
C THR A 39 0.28 12.07 6.69
N GLN A 40 -0.99 12.03 7.07
CA GLN A 40 -1.67 13.20 7.63
C GLN A 40 -1.71 13.16 9.17
N GLY A 41 -1.65 11.95 9.74
CA GLY A 41 -1.64 11.70 11.18
C GLY A 41 -0.23 11.63 11.78
N PHE A 42 0.01 10.62 12.61
CA PHE A 42 1.31 10.43 13.23
C PHE A 42 2.37 10.10 12.18
N ARG A 43 3.56 10.69 12.30
CA ARG A 43 4.68 10.42 11.40
C ARG A 43 5.60 9.40 12.05
N HIS A 44 5.45 8.14 11.66
CA HIS A 44 6.32 7.06 12.12
C HIS A 44 7.79 7.32 11.76
N TYR A 45 8.67 7.30 12.77
CA TYR A 45 10.12 7.47 12.59
C TYR A 45 10.76 6.35 11.76
N SER A 46 10.07 5.21 11.61
CA SER A 46 10.54 4.07 10.82
C SER A 46 10.45 4.26 9.32
N ILE A 47 9.60 5.16 8.81
CA ILE A 47 9.33 5.29 7.37
C ILE A 47 10.60 5.51 6.53
N PRO A 48 11.55 6.41 6.88
CA PRO A 48 12.78 6.54 6.09
C PRO A 48 13.61 5.24 6.03
N THR A 49 13.67 4.50 7.14
CA THR A 49 14.35 3.20 7.19
C THR A 49 13.60 2.17 6.35
N ALA A 50 12.28 2.11 6.48
CA ALA A 50 11.40 1.23 5.72
C ALA A 50 11.58 1.41 4.21
N THR A 51 11.48 2.66 3.72
CA THR A 51 11.66 2.99 2.30
C THR A 51 13.03 2.54 1.81
N LYS A 52 14.11 2.86 2.55
CA LYS A 52 15.47 2.47 2.16
C LYS A 52 15.65 0.95 2.10
N VAL A 53 15.15 0.24 3.11
CA VAL A 53 15.24 -1.23 3.17
C VAL A 53 14.46 -1.85 2.02
N VAL A 54 13.21 -1.43 1.78
CA VAL A 54 12.39 -1.97 0.68
C VAL A 54 13.03 -1.70 -0.68
N GLN A 55 13.56 -0.50 -0.92
CA GLN A 55 14.27 -0.18 -2.16
C GLN A 55 15.52 -1.06 -2.34
N GLN A 56 16.27 -1.31 -1.28
CA GLN A 56 17.45 -2.17 -1.33
C GLN A 56 17.06 -3.64 -1.60
N LEU A 57 16.05 -4.15 -0.91
CA LEU A 57 15.53 -5.51 -1.11
C LEU A 57 14.97 -5.70 -2.53
N ALA A 58 14.25 -4.71 -3.06
CA ALA A 58 13.74 -4.72 -4.43
C ALA A 58 14.87 -4.74 -5.47
N LYS A 59 15.94 -3.97 -5.23
CA LYS A 59 17.15 -3.97 -6.07
C LYS A 59 17.89 -5.31 -6.04
N ASP A 60 17.95 -5.94 -4.86
CA ASP A 60 18.66 -7.22 -4.65
C ASP A 60 17.81 -8.46 -4.99
N ALA A 61 16.52 -8.26 -5.28
CA ALA A 61 15.63 -9.29 -5.78
C ALA A 61 16.11 -9.83 -7.13
N TYR A 62 15.69 -11.04 -7.48
CA TYR A 62 16.00 -11.65 -8.76
C TYR A 62 14.74 -12.20 -9.44
N PRO A 63 14.28 -11.59 -10.54
CA PRO A 63 14.82 -10.37 -11.17
C PRO A 63 14.66 -9.12 -10.27
N PRO A 64 15.50 -8.06 -10.45
CA PRO A 64 15.33 -6.80 -9.73
C PRO A 64 13.98 -6.15 -10.01
N ILE A 65 13.45 -5.46 -9.00
CA ILE A 65 12.17 -4.73 -9.06
C ILE A 65 12.48 -3.24 -9.11
N ASP A 66 11.88 -2.53 -10.06
CA ASP A 66 11.95 -1.07 -10.12
C ASP A 66 11.03 -0.45 -9.07
N THR A 67 11.53 0.53 -8.33
CA THR A 67 10.75 1.21 -7.28
C THR A 67 10.61 2.70 -7.55
N VAL A 68 9.42 3.23 -7.30
CA VAL A 68 9.17 4.67 -7.17
C VAL A 68 8.73 4.92 -5.73
N HIS A 69 9.33 5.90 -5.05
CA HIS A 69 8.84 6.36 -3.74
C HIS A 69 8.12 7.69 -3.93
N SER A 70 6.94 7.83 -3.32
CA SER A 70 6.18 9.07 -3.31
C SER A 70 5.54 9.32 -1.94
N GLU A 71 5.46 10.59 -1.58
CA GLU A 71 4.65 11.12 -0.49
C GLU A 71 3.68 12.19 -1.02
N ASP A 72 3.50 12.30 -2.34
CA ASP A 72 2.65 13.31 -2.96
C ASP A 72 1.32 12.69 -3.41
N PRO A 73 0.18 13.01 -2.75
CA PRO A 73 -1.11 12.47 -3.14
C PRO A 73 -1.56 12.90 -4.54
N SER A 74 -1.03 14.00 -5.09
CA SER A 74 -1.37 14.46 -6.44
C SER A 74 -0.84 13.55 -7.54
N ASP A 75 0.16 12.71 -7.24
CA ASP A 75 0.67 11.71 -8.18
C ASP A 75 -0.42 10.74 -8.64
N PHE A 76 -1.38 10.41 -7.75
CA PHE A 76 -2.51 9.52 -8.03
C PHE A 76 -3.54 10.14 -8.98
N GLU A 77 -3.52 11.46 -9.16
CA GLU A 77 -4.42 12.17 -10.08
C GLU A 77 -3.87 12.21 -11.51
N ARG A 78 -2.58 11.86 -11.69
CA ARG A 78 -1.97 11.82 -13.01
C ARG A 78 -2.57 10.71 -13.85
N LYS A 79 -3.04 11.09 -15.04
CA LYS A 79 -3.63 10.16 -16.01
C LYS A 79 -2.71 8.97 -16.26
N ASP A 80 -3.29 7.78 -16.13
CA ASP A 80 -2.66 6.47 -16.37
C ASP A 80 -1.42 6.16 -15.50
N TRP A 81 -1.06 7.02 -14.54
CA TRP A 81 0.20 6.87 -13.80
C TRP A 81 0.24 5.58 -12.97
N LEU A 82 -0.85 5.19 -12.33
CA LEU A 82 -0.89 3.95 -11.55
C LEU A 82 -0.78 2.68 -12.41
N SER A 83 -1.15 2.75 -13.70
CA SER A 83 -1.23 1.57 -14.57
C SER A 83 0.12 0.91 -14.84
N GLN A 84 1.22 1.63 -14.62
CA GLN A 84 2.59 1.12 -14.80
C GLN A 84 3.09 0.26 -13.64
N PHE A 85 2.39 0.22 -12.51
CA PHE A 85 2.86 -0.47 -11.31
C PHE A 85 2.20 -1.84 -11.17
N ASP A 86 3.00 -2.86 -10.94
CA ASP A 86 2.54 -4.21 -10.62
C ASP A 86 1.91 -4.28 -9.23
N MET A 87 2.42 -3.49 -8.30
CA MET A 87 1.82 -3.31 -6.98
C MET A 87 2.08 -1.94 -6.37
N LEU A 88 1.23 -1.57 -5.42
CA LEU A 88 1.40 -0.42 -4.55
C LEU A 88 1.63 -0.93 -3.12
N MET A 89 2.68 -0.43 -2.47
CA MET A 89 3.01 -0.66 -1.07
C MET A 89 2.75 0.61 -0.28
N PHE A 90 1.78 0.56 0.63
CA PHE A 90 1.44 1.64 1.54
C PHE A 90 2.13 1.36 2.87
N ILE A 91 3.16 2.14 3.21
CA ILE A 91 3.89 1.98 4.48
C ILE A 91 3.51 3.11 5.40
N SER A 92 2.82 2.77 6.49
CA SER A 92 2.36 3.72 7.51
C SER A 92 1.62 4.93 6.92
N VAL A 93 0.79 4.69 5.90
CA VAL A 93 -0.02 5.74 5.27
C VAL A 93 -1.22 6.04 6.16
N SER A 94 -1.48 7.32 6.46
CA SER A 94 -2.53 7.68 7.43
C SER A 94 -3.41 8.86 7.04
N GLY A 95 -4.61 8.90 7.63
CA GLY A 95 -5.60 9.97 7.47
C GLY A 95 -6.30 9.98 6.12
N LYS A 96 -6.59 11.16 5.56
CA LYS A 96 -7.34 11.24 4.30
C LYS A 96 -6.55 10.60 3.15
N ALA A 97 -5.23 10.72 3.19
CA ALA A 97 -4.21 10.15 2.30
C ALA A 97 -4.30 10.47 0.80
N LEU A 98 -5.49 10.65 0.22
CA LEU A 98 -5.73 10.97 -1.17
C LEU A 98 -6.91 11.96 -1.30
N SER A 99 -6.95 12.70 -2.41
CA SER A 99 -8.18 13.36 -2.85
C SER A 99 -9.21 12.32 -3.32
N ASP A 100 -10.46 12.74 -3.55
CA ASP A 100 -11.48 11.83 -4.08
C ASP A 100 -11.10 11.31 -5.49
N ASN A 101 -10.43 12.13 -6.30
CA ASN A 101 -9.90 11.73 -7.61
C ASN A 101 -8.76 10.71 -7.48
N GLY A 102 -7.83 10.92 -6.56
CA GLY A 102 -6.73 9.98 -6.30
C GLY A 102 -7.23 8.65 -5.74
N ALA A 103 -8.22 8.69 -4.84
CA ALA A 103 -8.86 7.50 -4.32
C ALA A 103 -9.64 6.74 -5.40
N GLU A 104 -10.34 7.45 -6.28
CA GLU A 104 -11.00 6.87 -7.45
C GLU A 104 -10.00 6.20 -8.41
N ALA A 105 -8.83 6.80 -8.63
CA ALA A 105 -7.75 6.20 -9.41
C ALA A 105 -7.20 4.93 -8.75
N LEU A 106 -6.97 4.96 -7.43
CA LEU A 106 -6.57 3.78 -6.65
C LEU A 106 -7.63 2.67 -6.73
N ARG A 107 -8.91 3.01 -6.58
CA ARG A 107 -10.02 2.05 -6.71
C ARG A 107 -9.96 1.35 -8.06
N LYS A 108 -9.90 2.12 -9.16
CA LYS A 108 -9.81 1.59 -10.53
C LYS A 108 -8.58 0.71 -10.75
N TYR A 109 -7.43 1.09 -10.18
CA TYR A 109 -6.21 0.27 -10.20
C TYR A 109 -6.43 -1.10 -9.57
N ILE A 110 -7.08 -1.16 -8.41
CA ILE A 110 -7.41 -2.43 -7.73
C ILE A 110 -8.45 -3.23 -8.53
N GLU A 111 -9.47 -2.58 -9.09
CA GLU A 111 -10.46 -3.23 -9.95
C GLU A 111 -9.83 -3.86 -11.19
N ALA A 112 -8.76 -3.25 -11.71
CA ALA A 112 -7.95 -3.73 -12.82
C ALA A 112 -6.96 -4.87 -12.44
N GLY A 113 -6.95 -5.29 -11.17
CA GLY A 113 -6.15 -6.44 -10.72
C GLY A 113 -4.77 -6.09 -10.15
N GLY A 114 -4.49 -4.81 -9.92
CA GLY A 114 -3.25 -4.37 -9.29
C GLY A 114 -3.03 -4.92 -7.89
N GLY A 115 -1.77 -5.16 -7.53
CA GLY A 115 -1.38 -5.64 -6.20
C GLY A 115 -1.41 -4.53 -5.14
N TYR A 116 -1.81 -4.87 -3.92
CA TYR A 116 -1.79 -3.95 -2.79
C TYR A 116 -1.14 -4.59 -1.55
N LEU A 117 -0.18 -3.88 -0.96
CA LEU A 117 0.42 -4.23 0.32
C LEU A 117 0.25 -3.08 1.30
N GLY A 118 -0.55 -3.27 2.35
CA GLY A 118 -0.61 -2.35 3.48
C GLY A 118 0.33 -2.79 4.60
N VAL A 119 1.11 -1.87 5.15
CA VAL A 119 2.01 -2.11 6.27
C VAL A 119 1.71 -1.13 7.40
N HIS A 120 1.59 -1.66 8.61
CA HIS A 120 1.42 -0.92 9.85
C HIS A 120 0.19 0.02 9.81
N GLU A 121 0.39 1.34 9.96
CA GLU A 121 -0.65 2.37 10.00
C GLU A 121 -1.44 2.51 8.68
N ALA A 122 -1.09 1.77 7.60
CA ALA A 122 -1.87 1.78 6.36
C ALA A 122 -3.38 1.45 6.53
N CYS A 123 -3.76 0.77 7.62
CA CYS A 123 -5.16 0.54 7.99
C CYS A 123 -5.86 1.73 8.68
N ASP A 124 -5.15 2.84 8.93
CA ASP A 124 -5.64 4.10 9.51
C ASP A 124 -5.75 5.20 8.44
N ALA A 125 -6.15 4.83 7.22
CA ALA A 125 -6.26 5.74 6.08
C ALA A 125 -7.57 5.57 5.31
N LEU A 126 -7.90 6.60 4.52
CA LEU A 126 -8.97 6.59 3.51
C LEU A 126 -10.35 6.22 4.06
N TYR A 127 -10.63 6.54 5.33
CA TYR A 127 -11.90 6.27 6.01
C TYR A 127 -13.15 6.74 5.25
N GLN A 128 -13.01 7.80 4.45
CA GLN A 128 -14.09 8.35 3.64
C GLN A 128 -14.49 7.47 2.43
N HIS A 129 -13.71 6.42 2.13
CA HIS A 129 -13.91 5.52 1.01
C HIS A 129 -14.04 4.09 1.51
N HIS A 130 -15.27 3.62 1.76
CA HIS A 130 -15.45 2.32 2.45
C HIS A 130 -14.86 1.11 1.71
N TRP A 131 -14.71 1.20 0.38
CA TRP A 131 -14.01 0.17 -0.39
C TRP A 131 -12.55 -0.03 0.03
N TYR A 132 -11.88 1.01 0.54
CA TYR A 132 -10.51 0.88 1.04
C TYR A 132 -10.45 -0.02 2.27
N GLY A 133 -11.42 0.13 3.18
CA GLY A 133 -11.56 -0.76 4.32
C GLY A 133 -11.71 -2.25 3.92
N ARG A 134 -12.39 -2.55 2.81
CA ARG A 134 -12.46 -3.93 2.26
C ARG A 134 -11.13 -4.38 1.66
N LEU A 135 -10.42 -3.46 1.01
CA LEU A 135 -9.09 -3.70 0.45
C LEU A 135 -8.08 -4.05 1.54
N VAL A 136 -7.95 -3.21 2.57
CA VAL A 136 -7.01 -3.46 3.68
C VAL A 136 -7.49 -4.59 4.59
N GLY A 137 -8.80 -4.70 4.83
CA GLY A 137 -9.46 -5.79 5.56
C GLY A 137 -10.13 -5.35 6.86
N ALA A 138 -9.55 -4.38 7.57
CA ALA A 138 -10.16 -3.73 8.72
C ALA A 138 -9.48 -2.37 8.98
N TYR A 139 -10.19 -1.48 9.67
CA TYR A 139 -9.61 -0.21 10.12
C TYR A 139 -9.01 -0.34 11.52
N PHE A 140 -7.98 0.45 11.77
CA PHE A 140 -7.36 0.62 13.09
C PHE A 140 -8.40 1.06 14.14
N ASN A 141 -8.29 0.51 15.36
CA ASN A 141 -9.02 0.97 16.54
C ASN A 141 -8.05 1.56 17.57
N TYR A 142 -7.20 0.72 18.15
CA TYR A 142 -6.20 1.12 19.15
C TYR A 142 -5.07 0.09 19.22
N HIS A 143 -4.02 0.37 20.00
CA HIS A 143 -3.01 -0.61 20.40
C HIS A 143 -2.58 -0.36 21.86
N PRO A 144 -2.07 -1.38 22.60
CA PRO A 144 -1.39 -1.15 23.87
C PRO A 144 -0.08 -0.37 23.64
N GLN A 145 0.63 0.00 24.71
CA GLN A 145 1.99 0.52 24.54
C GLN A 145 2.85 -0.47 23.77
N ILE A 146 3.78 0.05 22.94
CA ILE A 146 4.76 -0.76 22.24
C ILE A 146 5.40 -1.76 23.21
N THR A 147 5.43 -3.03 22.81
CA THR A 147 5.71 -4.13 23.73
C THR A 147 6.42 -5.26 23.03
N HIS A 148 7.08 -6.10 23.83
CA HIS A 148 7.40 -7.44 23.36
C HIS A 148 6.11 -8.26 23.27
N ALA A 149 5.94 -8.99 22.17
CA ALA A 149 4.82 -9.88 21.94
C ALA A 149 5.31 -11.14 21.24
N THR A 150 4.61 -12.25 21.49
CA THR A 150 4.75 -13.49 20.75
C THR A 150 3.64 -13.55 19.70
N LEU A 151 4.02 -13.82 18.46
CA LEU A 151 3.11 -14.05 17.35
C LEU A 151 3.07 -15.54 17.02
N ASN A 152 1.88 -16.04 16.70
CA ASN A 152 1.67 -17.38 16.18
C ASN A 152 1.63 -17.35 14.65
N VAL A 153 2.49 -18.11 14.00
CA VAL A 153 2.49 -18.30 12.56
C VAL A 153 1.60 -19.50 12.24
N ILE A 154 0.38 -19.23 11.78
CA ILE A 154 -0.66 -20.26 11.63
C ILE A 154 -0.75 -20.84 10.22
N ASN A 155 0.04 -20.29 9.29
CA ASN A 155 0.12 -20.76 7.92
C ASN A 155 1.55 -20.59 7.41
N HIS A 156 2.19 -21.69 6.98
CA HIS A 156 3.54 -21.70 6.41
C HIS A 156 3.57 -21.99 4.90
N THR A 157 2.41 -22.07 4.23
CA THR A 157 2.36 -22.29 2.78
C THR A 157 2.48 -20.99 1.99
N HIS A 158 2.18 -19.85 2.60
CA HIS A 158 2.35 -18.53 1.99
C HIS A 158 3.83 -18.10 2.01
N PRO A 159 4.40 -17.55 0.93
CA PRO A 159 5.83 -17.20 0.88
C PRO A 159 6.29 -16.22 1.95
N SER A 160 5.41 -15.33 2.42
CA SER A 160 5.71 -14.39 3.51
C SER A 160 5.89 -15.04 4.89
N THR A 161 5.53 -16.31 5.07
CA THR A 161 5.59 -16.98 6.37
C THR A 161 6.27 -18.36 6.31
N ALA A 162 6.62 -18.84 5.11
CA ALA A 162 7.25 -20.13 4.90
C ALA A 162 8.62 -20.28 5.60
N HIS A 163 9.35 -19.18 5.80
CA HIS A 163 10.66 -19.16 6.46
C HIS A 163 10.58 -18.98 7.98
N LEU A 164 9.42 -18.59 8.51
CA LEU A 164 9.23 -18.35 9.94
C LEU A 164 9.07 -19.66 10.70
N ASN A 165 9.47 -19.66 11.98
CA ASN A 165 9.10 -20.71 12.92
C ASN A 165 7.61 -20.60 13.29
N GLU A 166 7.06 -21.59 13.98
CA GLU A 166 5.68 -21.58 14.47
C GLU A 166 5.36 -20.36 15.35
N THR A 167 6.38 -19.84 16.04
CA THR A 167 6.29 -18.61 16.84
C THR A 167 7.33 -17.59 16.39
N TRP A 168 6.97 -16.31 16.51
CA TRP A 168 7.85 -15.19 16.20
C TRP A 168 7.75 -14.13 17.28
N HIS A 169 8.87 -13.83 17.95
CA HIS A 169 8.94 -12.81 18.98
C HIS A 169 9.31 -11.46 18.37
N VAL A 170 8.50 -10.45 18.65
CA VAL A 170 8.66 -9.09 18.09
C VAL A 170 8.66 -8.04 19.20
N PHE A 171 9.17 -6.85 18.87
CA PHE A 171 8.96 -5.63 19.65
C PHE A 171 8.27 -4.59 18.77
N ASP A 172 6.94 -4.50 18.90
CA ASP A 172 6.09 -3.72 18.02
C ASP A 172 4.73 -3.40 18.69
N GLU A 173 3.83 -2.73 17.98
CA GLU A 173 2.49 -2.39 18.43
C GLU A 173 1.47 -3.47 18.03
N MET A 174 0.75 -4.01 19.02
CA MET A 174 -0.28 -5.02 18.77
C MET A 174 -1.62 -4.35 18.46
N TYR A 175 -1.85 -4.08 17.17
CA TYR A 175 -3.04 -3.36 16.69
C TYR A 175 -4.32 -4.15 16.90
N ASN A 176 -5.34 -3.45 17.39
CA ASN A 176 -6.72 -3.91 17.45
C ASN A 176 -7.58 -3.17 16.41
N TYR A 177 -8.67 -3.80 15.98
CA TYR A 177 -9.44 -3.36 14.80
C TYR A 177 -10.94 -3.21 15.03
N ASN A 178 -11.56 -2.33 14.25
CA ASN A 178 -12.99 -2.05 14.30
C ASN A 178 -13.86 -3.05 13.50
N SER A 179 -13.27 -4.11 12.95
CA SER A 179 -14.01 -5.16 12.24
C SER A 179 -13.17 -6.40 12.04
N ASN A 180 -13.84 -7.54 11.84
CA ASN A 180 -13.19 -8.83 11.61
C ASN A 180 -12.80 -9.04 10.13
N PRO A 181 -11.49 -9.06 9.78
CA PRO A 181 -11.05 -9.23 8.40
C PRO A 181 -11.48 -10.57 7.76
N SER A 182 -11.58 -11.66 8.52
CA SER A 182 -12.01 -12.96 7.97
C SER A 182 -13.42 -12.95 7.37
N LYS A 183 -14.32 -12.10 7.90
CA LYS A 183 -15.67 -11.92 7.33
C LYS A 183 -15.62 -11.36 5.90
N TRP A 184 -14.52 -10.69 5.54
CA TRP A 184 -14.27 -10.15 4.20
C TRP A 184 -13.51 -11.13 3.28
N GLY A 185 -13.38 -12.39 3.69
CA GLY A 185 -12.64 -13.42 2.98
C GLY A 185 -11.13 -13.31 3.12
N LYS A 186 -10.63 -12.48 4.05
CA LYS A 186 -9.20 -12.41 4.35
C LYS A 186 -8.75 -13.71 5.02
N GLN A 187 -7.61 -14.22 4.58
CA GLN A 187 -6.97 -15.43 5.10
C GLN A 187 -5.84 -15.04 6.03
N TYR A 188 -5.89 -15.50 7.28
CA TYR A 188 -4.89 -15.15 8.29
C TYR A 188 -3.61 -15.95 8.09
N LEU A 189 -2.48 -15.30 8.38
CA LEU A 189 -1.15 -15.91 8.36
C LEU A 189 -0.48 -15.85 9.73
N ILE A 190 -0.65 -14.72 10.42
CA ILE A 190 -0.03 -14.44 11.71
C ILE A 190 -1.09 -13.88 12.65
N THR A 191 -1.11 -14.36 13.88
CA THR A 191 -1.98 -13.89 14.95
C THR A 191 -1.17 -13.55 16.20
N ALA A 192 -1.68 -12.70 17.08
CA ALA A 192 -1.02 -12.40 18.33
C ALA A 192 -1.35 -13.44 19.40
N ASP A 193 -0.36 -13.83 20.20
CA ASP A 193 -0.60 -14.47 21.50
C ASP A 193 -0.96 -13.39 22.52
N GLU A 194 -2.26 -13.25 22.79
CA GLU A 194 -2.79 -12.23 23.69
C GLU A 194 -2.42 -12.46 25.18
N ASP A 195 -1.76 -13.57 25.54
CA ASP A 195 -1.19 -13.78 26.88
C ASP A 195 0.26 -13.29 27.00
N SER A 196 0.91 -12.96 25.88
CA SER A 196 2.32 -12.56 25.84
C SER A 196 2.57 -11.07 26.13
N TYR A 197 1.52 -10.23 26.15
CA TYR A 197 1.60 -8.79 26.40
C TYR A 197 0.40 -8.28 27.21
N LYS A 198 0.52 -7.06 27.75
CA LYS A 198 -0.53 -6.42 28.56
C LYS A 198 -1.34 -5.44 27.72
N ASP A 199 -2.64 -5.68 27.60
CA ASP A 199 -3.60 -4.73 27.03
C ASP A 199 -4.33 -3.97 28.16
N PRO A 200 -4.25 -2.62 28.22
CA PRO A 200 -4.83 -1.86 29.32
C PRO A 200 -6.29 -1.42 29.11
N VAL A 201 -6.88 -1.59 27.93
CA VAL A 201 -8.13 -0.88 27.56
C VAL A 201 -9.35 -1.80 27.42
N GLU A 202 -9.16 -3.06 27.02
CA GLU A 202 -10.30 -3.96 26.77
C GLU A 202 -10.05 -5.40 27.23
N THR A 203 -11.14 -6.13 27.51
CA THR A 203 -11.03 -7.59 27.71
C THR A 203 -10.84 -8.31 26.38
N LYS A 204 -10.18 -9.47 26.41
CA LYS A 204 -10.02 -10.33 25.21
C LYS A 204 -11.35 -10.65 24.54
N ALA A 205 -12.40 -10.89 25.33
CA ALA A 205 -13.73 -11.23 24.83
C ALA A 205 -14.40 -10.05 24.10
N GLU A 206 -14.28 -8.82 24.62
CA GLU A 206 -14.81 -7.62 23.98
C GLU A 206 -14.11 -7.33 22.66
N ARG A 207 -12.77 -7.34 22.64
CA ARG A 207 -11.99 -7.22 21.39
C ARG A 207 -12.40 -8.25 20.35
N ALA A 208 -12.43 -9.52 20.76
CA ALA A 208 -12.75 -10.64 19.88
C ALA A 208 -14.15 -10.52 19.26
N SER A 209 -15.08 -9.84 19.95
CA SER A 209 -16.43 -9.59 19.43
C SER A 209 -16.43 -8.66 18.19
N GLU A 210 -15.45 -7.75 18.09
CA GLU A 210 -15.33 -6.80 16.99
C GLU A 210 -14.34 -7.27 15.92
N GLN A 211 -13.08 -7.52 16.29
CA GLN A 211 -12.00 -7.85 15.36
C GLN A 211 -11.91 -9.33 14.99
N GLY A 212 -12.66 -10.18 15.70
CA GLY A 212 -12.60 -11.62 15.56
C GLY A 212 -11.54 -12.27 16.44
N SER A 213 -11.58 -13.60 16.45
CA SER A 213 -10.64 -14.47 17.13
C SER A 213 -10.18 -15.58 16.17
N PRO A 214 -8.90 -15.98 16.16
CA PRO A 214 -7.78 -15.40 16.94
C PRO A 214 -7.43 -13.95 16.52
N HIS A 215 -6.72 -13.19 17.38
CA HIS A 215 -6.32 -11.79 17.14
C HIS A 215 -5.43 -11.67 15.89
N PRO A 216 -5.92 -11.11 14.76
CA PRO A 216 -5.20 -11.12 13.50
C PRO A 216 -4.09 -10.07 13.45
N ILE A 217 -2.92 -10.42 12.88
CA ILE A 217 -1.78 -9.51 12.71
C ILE A 217 -1.39 -9.38 11.23
N ALA A 218 -1.42 -10.48 10.47
CA ALA A 218 -1.17 -10.44 9.03
C ALA A 218 -2.14 -11.34 8.27
N TRP A 219 -2.61 -10.86 7.12
CA TRP A 219 -3.58 -11.57 6.29
C TRP A 219 -3.48 -11.20 4.81
N TRP A 220 -4.05 -12.04 3.96
CA TRP A 220 -4.11 -11.82 2.52
C TRP A 220 -5.49 -12.12 1.94
N LYS A 221 -5.70 -11.72 0.69
CA LYS A 221 -6.85 -12.14 -0.12
C LYS A 221 -6.48 -12.12 -1.59
N GLU A 222 -6.99 -13.08 -2.35
CA GLU A 222 -6.91 -13.12 -3.81
C GLU A 222 -8.32 -13.08 -4.41
N GLY A 223 -8.49 -12.24 -5.44
CA GLY A 223 -9.78 -12.02 -6.09
C GLY A 223 -10.80 -11.28 -5.23
N ASN A 224 -11.80 -10.70 -5.89
CA ASN A 224 -12.94 -10.02 -5.27
C ASN A 224 -12.55 -9.00 -4.17
N GLN A 225 -11.44 -8.27 -4.37
CA GLN A 225 -10.88 -7.37 -3.36
C GLN A 225 -11.90 -6.34 -2.85
N LEU A 226 -12.67 -5.76 -3.76
CA LEU A 226 -13.62 -4.68 -3.46
C LEU A 226 -15.07 -5.16 -3.45
N THR A 227 -15.33 -6.43 -3.71
CA THR A 227 -16.70 -6.98 -3.63
C THR A 227 -17.24 -6.84 -2.20
N TYR A 228 -18.39 -6.18 -2.07
CA TYR A 228 -19.03 -5.95 -0.79
C TYR A 228 -20.14 -6.97 -0.51
N ASN A 229 -20.39 -7.20 0.78
CA ASN A 229 -21.54 -7.97 1.26
C ASN A 229 -22.42 -7.00 2.09
N PRO A 230 -23.68 -6.76 1.69
CA PRO A 230 -24.55 -5.77 2.34
C PRO A 230 -24.90 -6.12 3.81
N HIS A 231 -24.60 -7.34 4.26
CA HIS A 231 -24.82 -7.79 5.63
C HIS A 231 -23.60 -7.65 6.54
N LEU A 232 -22.45 -7.26 5.97
CA LEU A 232 -21.21 -7.08 6.71
C LEU A 232 -20.86 -5.59 6.83
N LYS A 233 -20.25 -5.25 7.96
CA LYS A 233 -19.78 -3.89 8.24
C LYS A 233 -18.27 -3.87 8.22
N VAL A 234 -17.69 -2.88 7.54
CA VAL A 234 -16.27 -2.56 7.67
C VAL A 234 -16.13 -1.41 8.65
N GLY A 235 -15.24 -1.55 9.63
CA GLY A 235 -15.02 -0.53 10.66
C GLY A 235 -16.23 -0.18 11.52
N GLY A 236 -17.32 -0.97 11.50
CA GLY A 236 -18.55 -0.67 12.24
C GLY A 236 -19.59 0.20 11.51
N ALA A 237 -19.32 0.65 10.27
CA ALA A 237 -20.23 1.48 9.47
C ALA A 237 -21.13 0.68 8.51
N THR A 238 -22.11 1.36 7.90
CA THR A 238 -22.87 0.84 6.74
C THR A 238 -21.99 0.93 5.49
N ASP A 239 -21.57 -0.22 4.95
CA ASP A 239 -20.70 -0.32 3.77
C ASP A 239 -21.35 -1.16 2.65
N PRO A 240 -21.44 -0.67 1.40
CA PRO A 240 -21.29 0.73 0.99
C PRO A 240 -22.57 1.51 1.28
N THR A 241 -22.47 2.83 1.30
CA THR A 241 -23.64 3.69 1.39
C THR A 241 -24.47 3.64 0.10
N LYS A 242 -25.77 3.93 0.21
CA LYS A 242 -26.63 4.08 -0.98
C LYS A 242 -26.12 5.17 -1.93
N ALA A 243 -25.40 6.18 -1.41
CA ALA A 243 -24.81 7.23 -2.22
C ALA A 243 -23.64 6.70 -3.07
N GLU A 244 -22.72 5.95 -2.47
CA GLU A 244 -21.59 5.32 -3.18
C GLU A 244 -22.06 4.34 -4.26
N ILE A 245 -23.12 3.57 -3.99
CA ILE A 245 -23.72 2.67 -4.99
C ILE A 245 -24.24 3.48 -6.19
N ARG A 246 -25.05 4.52 -5.94
CA ARG A 246 -25.62 5.36 -7.01
C ARG A 246 -24.56 6.12 -7.79
N ALA A 247 -23.50 6.56 -7.13
CA ALA A 247 -22.38 7.27 -7.75
C ALA A 247 -21.40 6.33 -8.48
N GLY A 248 -21.52 5.01 -8.29
CA GLY A 248 -20.58 4.04 -8.87
C GLY A 248 -19.19 4.03 -8.20
N THR A 249 -19.05 4.69 -7.05
CA THR A 249 -17.79 4.79 -6.29
C THR A 249 -17.66 3.71 -5.20
N ALA A 250 -18.69 2.86 -5.06
CA ALA A 250 -18.70 1.79 -4.06
C ALA A 250 -17.57 0.78 -4.22
N GLY A 251 -16.93 0.65 -5.39
CA GLY A 251 -15.92 -0.38 -5.65
C GLY A 251 -16.52 -1.77 -5.87
N ARG A 252 -16.01 -2.51 -6.85
CA ARG A 252 -16.50 -3.85 -7.22
C ARG A 252 -15.39 -4.74 -7.75
N GLY A 253 -15.47 -6.05 -7.50
CA GLY A 253 -14.52 -7.01 -8.08
C GLY A 253 -13.09 -6.79 -7.59
N GLY A 254 -12.14 -6.69 -8.51
CA GLY A 254 -10.70 -6.68 -8.24
C GLY A 254 -10.14 -8.09 -8.18
N ALA A 255 -9.69 -8.59 -9.34
CA ALA A 255 -9.21 -9.97 -9.49
C ALA A 255 -7.79 -10.19 -8.94
N GLY A 256 -7.09 -9.10 -8.59
CA GLY A 256 -5.73 -9.11 -8.07
C GLY A 256 -5.61 -9.62 -6.64
N ARG A 257 -4.47 -9.32 -6.03
CA ARG A 257 -4.08 -9.78 -4.70
C ARG A 257 -3.90 -8.60 -3.75
N SER A 258 -4.27 -8.79 -2.49
CA SER A 258 -3.97 -7.86 -1.41
C SER A 258 -3.37 -8.56 -0.20
N PHE A 259 -2.48 -7.87 0.49
CA PHE A 259 -1.82 -8.32 1.71
C PHE A 259 -1.79 -7.17 2.72
N TYR A 260 -1.90 -7.51 4.00
CA TYR A 260 -1.70 -6.56 5.09
C TYR A 260 -0.89 -7.21 6.22
N THR A 261 -0.02 -6.42 6.86
CA THR A 261 0.62 -6.75 8.14
C THR A 261 0.61 -5.54 9.06
N ALA A 262 0.30 -5.77 10.33
CA ALA A 262 0.24 -4.71 11.36
C ALA A 262 1.62 -4.30 11.89
N LEU A 263 2.64 -5.11 11.65
CA LEU A 263 4.01 -4.84 12.09
C LEU A 263 4.66 -3.73 11.26
N GLY A 264 5.70 -3.11 11.80
CA GLY A 264 6.52 -2.11 11.10
C GLY A 264 6.68 -0.78 11.82
N HIS A 265 6.34 -0.67 13.11
CA HIS A 265 6.46 0.58 13.86
C HIS A 265 7.92 1.04 13.99
N THR A 266 8.84 0.12 14.25
CA THR A 266 10.21 0.45 14.67
C THR A 266 11.25 0.28 13.57
N ASN A 267 12.33 1.05 13.66
CA ASN A 267 13.53 0.81 12.86
C ASN A 267 14.10 -0.59 13.06
N ALA A 268 14.01 -1.13 14.28
CA ALA A 268 14.50 -2.48 14.59
C ALA A 268 13.74 -3.53 13.77
N MET A 269 12.43 -3.38 13.61
CA MET A 269 11.63 -4.30 12.81
C MET A 269 12.02 -4.27 11.34
N TRP A 270 12.24 -3.09 10.75
CA TRP A 270 12.73 -3.00 9.36
C TRP A 270 14.17 -3.52 9.16
N ASN A 271 14.96 -3.66 10.22
CA ASN A 271 16.29 -4.26 10.17
C ASN A 271 16.30 -5.74 10.59
N ASP A 272 15.14 -6.32 10.91
CA ASP A 272 15.03 -7.74 11.24
C ASP A 272 14.92 -8.59 9.96
N ASP A 273 15.79 -9.59 9.83
CA ASP A 273 15.86 -10.45 8.64
C ASP A 273 14.56 -11.24 8.41
N ALA A 274 13.87 -11.64 9.48
CA ALA A 274 12.62 -12.39 9.37
C ALA A 274 11.48 -11.49 8.88
N PHE A 275 11.44 -10.22 9.32
CA PHE A 275 10.49 -9.23 8.84
C PHE A 275 10.77 -8.80 7.40
N GLN A 276 12.04 -8.60 7.03
CA GLN A 276 12.41 -8.32 5.64
C GLN A 276 11.97 -9.45 4.69
N GLN A 277 12.19 -10.71 5.08
CA GLN A 277 11.71 -11.88 4.33
C GLN A 277 10.18 -11.98 4.32
N HIS A 278 9.49 -11.60 5.41
CA HIS A 278 8.03 -11.53 5.45
C HIS A 278 7.49 -10.54 4.43
N ILE A 279 8.06 -9.33 4.37
CA ILE A 279 7.69 -8.32 3.37
C ILE A 279 7.99 -8.81 1.95
N MET A 280 9.17 -9.36 1.69
CA MET A 280 9.52 -9.81 0.33
C MET A 280 8.73 -11.02 -0.13
N GLY A 281 8.36 -11.95 0.75
CA GLY A 281 7.45 -13.04 0.41
C GLY A 281 6.04 -12.54 0.07
N ALA A 282 5.58 -11.46 0.72
CA ALA A 282 4.33 -10.81 0.34
C ALA A 282 4.43 -10.10 -1.03
N VAL A 283 5.53 -9.38 -1.28
CA VAL A 283 5.82 -8.73 -2.57
C VAL A 283 5.86 -9.77 -3.70
N GLU A 284 6.58 -10.88 -3.52
CA GLU A 284 6.68 -11.97 -4.50
C GLU A 284 5.29 -12.55 -4.81
N TRP A 285 4.50 -12.85 -3.78
CA TRP A 285 3.17 -13.39 -3.96
C TRP A 285 2.21 -12.41 -4.66
N LEU A 286 2.23 -11.13 -4.29
CA LEU A 286 1.41 -10.08 -4.92
C LEU A 286 1.76 -9.92 -6.40
N MET A 287 3.05 -9.77 -6.69
CA MET A 287 3.56 -9.56 -8.04
C MET A 287 3.46 -10.81 -8.90
N GLY A 288 3.32 -12.01 -8.33
CA GLY A 288 3.07 -13.27 -9.04
C GLY A 288 1.60 -13.49 -9.41
N SER A 289 0.75 -12.48 -9.27
CA SER A 289 -0.68 -12.57 -9.62
C SER A 289 -0.86 -12.80 -11.13
N PRO A 290 -1.65 -13.82 -11.55
CA PRO A 290 -1.82 -14.15 -12.97
C PRO A 290 -2.67 -13.12 -13.74
N VAL A 291 -3.24 -12.13 -13.05
CA VAL A 291 -4.03 -11.06 -13.67
C VAL A 291 -3.21 -9.80 -13.96
N LEU A 292 -1.94 -9.76 -13.57
CA LEU A 292 -1.02 -8.67 -13.92
C LEU A 292 -0.46 -8.87 -15.33
N LYS A 293 -0.18 -7.76 -16.01
CA LYS A 293 0.50 -7.79 -17.32
C LYS A 293 1.86 -8.50 -17.24
N SER A 294 2.65 -8.19 -16.21
CA SER A 294 4.02 -8.72 -16.08
C SER A 294 4.11 -10.22 -15.81
N SER A 295 2.99 -10.87 -15.47
CA SER A 295 2.97 -12.27 -15.03
C SER A 295 2.10 -13.17 -15.90
N SER A 296 1.54 -12.65 -16.99
CA SER A 296 0.69 -13.40 -17.90
C SER A 296 0.93 -12.99 -19.35
N ALA A 297 1.12 -13.98 -20.23
CA ALA A 297 1.18 -13.77 -21.67
C ALA A 297 -0.17 -13.32 -22.26
N THR A 298 -1.27 -13.58 -21.54
CA THR A 298 -2.63 -13.23 -21.94
C THR A 298 -3.36 -12.61 -20.74
N PRO A 299 -2.95 -11.41 -20.30
CA PRO A 299 -3.57 -10.75 -19.17
C PRO A 299 -4.97 -10.24 -19.56
N PRO A 300 -5.86 -9.95 -18.59
CA PRO A 300 -7.10 -9.22 -18.85
C PRO A 300 -6.84 -7.91 -19.60
N GLU A 301 -7.79 -7.47 -20.44
CA GLU A 301 -7.64 -6.29 -21.32
C GLU A 301 -7.25 -5.02 -20.55
N ASN A 302 -7.80 -4.83 -19.35
CA ASN A 302 -7.56 -3.67 -18.51
C ASN A 302 -6.45 -3.88 -17.47
N ALA A 303 -5.67 -4.95 -17.56
CA ALA A 303 -4.64 -5.27 -16.58
C ALA A 303 -3.59 -4.15 -16.44
N VAL A 304 -3.02 -4.06 -15.24
CA VAL A 304 -1.97 -3.11 -14.87
C VAL A 304 -0.63 -3.83 -14.71
N GLY A 305 0.44 -3.05 -14.57
CA GLY A 305 1.81 -3.52 -14.38
C GLY A 305 2.66 -3.42 -15.63
N SER A 306 3.93 -3.78 -15.47
CA SER A 306 4.90 -3.83 -16.56
C SER A 306 4.51 -4.86 -17.63
N ASP A 307 5.09 -4.73 -18.83
CA ASP A 307 4.86 -5.69 -19.90
C ASP A 307 5.36 -7.10 -19.54
N TYR A 308 4.77 -8.12 -20.16
CA TYR A 308 5.21 -9.50 -20.00
C TYR A 308 6.52 -9.74 -20.75
N ASP A 309 7.52 -10.29 -20.06
CA ASP A 309 8.74 -10.78 -20.69
C ASP A 309 8.84 -12.31 -20.59
N PRO A 310 8.68 -13.05 -21.71
CA PRO A 310 8.77 -14.51 -21.71
C PRO A 310 10.19 -15.03 -21.46
N SER A 311 11.21 -14.17 -21.59
CA SER A 311 12.60 -14.50 -21.33
C SER A 311 13.04 -14.20 -19.89
N ALA A 312 12.19 -13.51 -19.13
CA ALA A 312 12.47 -13.18 -17.75
C ALA A 312 12.64 -14.48 -16.94
N PRO A 313 13.72 -14.58 -16.13
CA PRO A 313 13.90 -15.73 -15.27
C PRO A 313 12.69 -15.84 -14.33
N THR A 314 12.14 -17.05 -14.22
CA THR A 314 11.13 -17.34 -13.20
C THR A 314 11.74 -17.06 -11.83
N PRO A 315 11.01 -16.44 -10.88
CA PRO A 315 11.48 -16.28 -9.51
C PRO A 315 11.93 -17.65 -8.98
N SER A 316 13.24 -17.85 -8.87
CA SER A 316 13.79 -19.03 -8.23
C SER A 316 13.78 -18.74 -6.74
N ALA A 317 13.10 -19.58 -5.95
CA ALA A 317 13.24 -19.59 -4.50
C ALA A 317 14.73 -19.47 -4.14
N ARG A 318 15.13 -18.32 -3.59
CA ARG A 318 16.55 -18.01 -3.38
C ARG A 318 17.11 -19.03 -2.39
N ARG A 319 18.14 -19.80 -2.79
CA ARG A 319 19.00 -20.51 -1.82
C ARG A 319 19.66 -19.46 -0.93
N ARG A 320 19.57 -19.70 0.38
CA ARG A 320 20.15 -18.93 1.51
C ARG A 320 21.53 -18.34 1.17
N PRO A 321 21.80 -17.06 1.44
CA PRO A 321 23.15 -16.63 1.74
C PRO A 321 23.56 -17.33 3.04
N SER A 322 24.71 -18.00 3.05
CA SER A 322 25.29 -18.55 4.28
C SER A 322 25.61 -17.41 5.23
N SER A 323 25.07 -17.48 6.44
CA SER A 323 25.39 -16.58 7.54
C SER A 323 26.84 -16.78 7.98
N THR A 324 27.74 -15.95 7.50
CA THR A 324 29.03 -15.68 8.15
C THR A 324 29.37 -14.21 8.01
N ASP A 325 29.52 -13.58 9.17
CA ASP A 325 30.20 -12.31 9.45
C ASP A 325 29.48 -10.99 9.20
N ILE A 326 28.50 -10.67 10.06
CA ILE A 326 28.33 -9.30 10.56
C ILE A 326 28.14 -9.36 12.08
N ALA A 327 29.19 -8.96 12.82
CA ALA A 327 29.13 -8.77 14.26
C ALA A 327 28.34 -7.48 14.58
N PHE A 328 27.20 -7.61 15.27
CA PHE A 328 26.43 -6.46 15.76
C PHE A 328 26.86 -6.08 17.18
N SER A 329 27.28 -4.83 17.35
CA SER A 329 27.38 -4.15 18.64
C SER A 329 26.01 -3.58 19.00
N SER A 330 25.36 -4.14 20.02
CA SER A 330 24.12 -3.63 20.59
C SER A 330 24.37 -2.38 21.42
N HIS A 331 23.84 -1.22 21.00
CA HIS A 331 23.55 -0.11 21.90
C HIS A 331 22.04 0.12 21.88
N SER A 332 21.37 -0.27 22.96
CA SER A 332 19.95 -0.03 23.20
C SER A 332 19.78 1.40 23.71
N THR A 333 19.21 2.27 22.89
CA THR A 333 18.65 3.55 23.34
C THR A 333 17.16 3.35 23.58
N LEU A 334 16.76 3.38 24.86
CA LEU A 334 15.35 3.42 25.26
C LEU A 334 14.72 4.72 24.74
N VAL A 335 13.81 4.61 23.78
CA VAL A 335 12.95 5.71 23.36
C VAL A 335 11.60 5.53 24.05
N SER A 336 11.30 6.43 24.99
CA SER A 336 10.01 6.52 25.65
C SER A 336 9.03 7.27 24.75
N GLY A 337 8.11 6.56 24.10
CA GLY A 337 6.96 7.17 23.44
C GLY A 337 5.88 7.53 24.45
N THR A 338 5.38 8.77 24.41
CA THR A 338 4.18 9.16 25.18
C THR A 338 2.93 8.60 24.53
N PRO A 339 2.04 7.92 25.26
CA PRO A 339 0.79 7.40 24.70
C PRO A 339 -0.08 8.55 24.19
N VAL A 340 -0.61 8.41 22.97
CA VAL A 340 -1.65 9.29 22.44
C VAL A 340 -2.96 8.93 23.16
N PRO A 341 -3.73 9.92 23.69
CA PRO A 341 -4.99 9.63 24.35
C PRO A 341 -5.97 8.93 23.41
N PHE A 342 -6.68 7.95 23.97
CA PHE A 342 -7.83 7.27 23.41
C PHE A 342 -8.81 8.26 22.79
N SER A 343 -8.92 8.24 21.46
CA SER A 343 -10.11 8.70 20.76
C SER A 343 -10.68 7.46 20.11
N LYS A 344 -11.88 7.02 20.54
CA LYS A 344 -12.68 6.15 19.67
C LYS A 344 -12.71 6.86 18.32
N SER A 345 -12.17 6.25 17.28
CA SER A 345 -12.38 6.71 15.92
C SER A 345 -13.88 6.62 15.66
N ALA A 346 -14.60 7.65 16.07
CA ALA A 346 -15.96 7.89 15.70
C ALA A 346 -15.90 8.07 14.19
N ILE A 347 -16.29 7.02 13.47
CA ILE A 347 -16.79 7.17 12.10
C ILE A 347 -17.72 8.37 12.15
N SER A 348 -17.26 9.48 11.58
CA SER A 348 -17.95 10.76 11.63
C SER A 348 -19.35 10.56 11.08
N LYS A 349 -20.35 10.51 11.97
CA LYS A 349 -21.75 10.67 11.60
C LYS A 349 -21.93 12.13 11.23
N SER A 350 -21.63 12.50 9.98
CA SER A 350 -22.05 13.79 9.43
C SER A 350 -23.55 13.75 9.17
N GLY A 351 -24.35 13.91 10.23
CA GLY A 351 -25.73 14.34 10.14
C GLY A 351 -25.75 15.85 9.99
N ALA A 352 -26.31 16.35 8.89
CA ALA A 352 -26.50 17.77 8.67
C ALA A 352 -27.37 18.38 9.78
N SER A 353 -26.79 19.25 10.60
CA SER A 353 -27.54 20.18 11.45
C SER A 353 -27.49 21.56 10.80
N SER A 354 -28.62 21.95 10.21
CA SER A 354 -28.89 23.31 9.76
C SER A 354 -28.87 24.25 10.96
N LEU A 355 -27.86 25.11 11.03
CA LEU A 355 -27.86 26.26 11.94
C LEU A 355 -28.55 27.43 11.24
N SER A 356 -29.80 27.66 11.62
CA SER A 356 -30.52 28.90 11.33
C SER A 356 -29.88 30.03 12.13
N LEU A 357 -29.16 30.92 11.44
CA LEU A 357 -28.62 32.13 12.05
C LEU A 357 -29.67 33.24 11.97
N THR A 358 -30.34 33.52 13.09
CA THR A 358 -31.11 34.75 13.29
C THR A 358 -30.13 35.91 13.54
N LEU A 359 -30.02 36.84 12.60
CA LEU A 359 -29.34 38.12 12.78
C LEU A 359 -30.21 39.08 13.59
N THR A 360 -29.69 39.59 14.71
CA THR A 360 -30.17 40.82 15.34
C THR A 360 -29.19 41.95 15.05
N LEU A 361 -29.71 43.07 14.53
CA LEU A 361 -28.98 44.31 14.29
C LEU A 361 -28.54 44.97 15.60
N SER A 362 -27.30 45.45 15.65
CA SER A 362 -26.99 46.73 16.31
C SER A 362 -25.67 47.33 15.78
N SER A 363 -25.83 48.51 15.17
CA SER A 363 -25.02 49.74 15.36
C SER A 363 -23.53 49.79 14.95
N LEU A 364 -23.27 50.61 13.91
CA LEU A 364 -22.31 51.76 13.86
C LEU A 364 -20.87 51.53 14.41
N ALA A 365 -19.75 51.83 13.73
CA ALA A 365 -19.45 52.96 12.85
C ALA A 365 -17.99 52.84 12.29
N VAL A 366 -17.67 53.72 11.34
CA VAL A 366 -16.33 54.25 10.94
C VAL A 366 -15.69 53.68 9.66
N LEU A 367 -15.99 54.41 8.57
CA LEU A 367 -15.13 54.94 7.49
C LEU A 367 -14.14 54.00 6.77
N ALA A 368 -14.37 53.67 5.50
CA ALA A 368 -14.06 54.48 4.29
C ALA A 368 -12.55 54.49 3.96
N ALA A 369 -12.06 53.67 3.03
CA ALA A 369 -12.14 53.79 1.56
C ALA A 369 -11.08 54.73 0.95
N THR A 370 -10.20 54.17 0.12
CA THR A 370 -9.75 54.70 -1.19
C THR A 370 -9.22 53.50 -2.00
N LEU A 371 -9.97 53.04 -3.01
CA LEU A 371 -9.81 53.32 -4.45
C LEU A 371 -8.42 52.97 -5.02
N SER A 372 -8.23 52.46 -6.23
CA SER A 372 -9.02 51.76 -7.25
C SER A 372 -8.04 51.65 -8.41
N ALA A 373 -8.01 50.49 -9.06
CA ALA A 373 -7.32 50.32 -10.33
C ALA A 373 -7.88 51.29 -11.39
N SER A 374 -7.05 51.74 -12.31
CA SER A 374 -7.51 52.21 -13.61
C SER A 374 -6.50 51.92 -14.71
N LEU A 375 -7.10 51.41 -15.78
CA LEU A 375 -6.57 50.88 -17.02
C LEU A 375 -6.35 52.02 -18.03
N ALA A 376 -5.43 51.78 -18.96
CA ALA A 376 -5.32 52.37 -20.30
C ALA A 376 -4.92 53.85 -20.45
N LEU A 377 -3.68 54.07 -20.92
CA LEU A 377 -3.35 55.02 -21.99
C LEU A 377 -1.88 54.83 -22.40
N LEU A 378 -1.66 54.19 -23.55
CA LEU A 378 -0.38 54.23 -24.28
C LEU A 378 -0.68 54.15 -25.77
N LEU A 379 -0.99 55.32 -26.34
CA LEU A 379 -0.87 55.68 -27.74
C LEU A 379 -0.51 57.16 -27.76
N SER A 380 0.39 57.53 -28.68
CA SER A 380 1.01 58.84 -28.94
C SER A 380 2.24 59.25 -28.10
N ALA A 381 3.39 58.70 -28.46
CA ALA A 381 4.56 59.46 -28.91
C ALA A 381 5.52 58.55 -29.69
#